data_AF-A0A8I5TPP9-F1
#
_entry.id   AF-A0A8I5TPP9-F1
#
_cell.length_a   1.000
_cell.length_b   1.000
_cell.length_c   1.000
_cell.angle_alpha   90.00
_cell.angle_beta   90.00
_cell.angle_gamma   90.00
#
_symmetry.space_group_name_H-M   'P 1'
#
loop_
_entity.id
_entity.type
_entity.pdbx_description
1 polymer ?
#
loop_
_entity_poly.entity_id
_entity_poly.type
_entity_poly.pdbx_seq_one_letter_code
_entity_poly.pdbx_strand_id
1 'polypeptide(L)'
;MGLSGLLPILVPFILLGNIQEPGHAEVILGKPCPKIKVECEVEETDQCTKPRDCPENMKRCLFSHGKKCLDLRKIYAVCHRRLAPAPPYHAGGTIKKTKICSKFIYGGCQGNSNNFQTEAICLVTCKKYH
;
A
#
# COMPACT_ATOMS: atom_id res chain seq x y z
N MET A 1 54.69 34.66 -8.15
CA MET A 1 53.39 35.38 -8.06
C MET A 1 52.40 34.62 -8.94
N GLY A 2 51.38 33.89 -8.49
CA GLY A 2 50.97 33.32 -7.21
C GLY A 2 50.09 32.11 -7.56
N LEU A 3 50.11 31.07 -6.71
CA LEU A 3 49.23 29.89 -6.80
C LEU A 3 47.82 30.25 -6.27
N SER A 4 46.77 29.99 -7.04
CA SER A 4 45.37 29.86 -6.56
C SER A 4 44.46 29.51 -7.72
N GLY A 5 43.64 28.47 -7.72
CA GLY A 5 43.36 27.46 -6.70
C GLY A 5 42.31 26.52 -7.29
N LEU A 6 42.71 25.28 -7.57
CA LEU A 6 41.76 24.17 -7.64
C LEU A 6 41.39 23.82 -6.21
N LEU A 7 40.11 23.87 -5.84
CA LEU A 7 39.51 22.79 -5.05
C LEU A 7 37.97 22.84 -5.17
N PRO A 8 37.34 21.68 -5.37
CA PRO A 8 35.92 21.53 -5.67
C PRO A 8 35.10 21.91 -4.44
N ILE A 9 33.97 22.58 -4.64
CA ILE A 9 32.97 22.81 -3.59
C ILE A 9 32.25 21.46 -3.34
N LEU A 10 33.00 20.52 -2.77
CA LEU A 10 32.47 19.32 -2.15
C LEU A 10 32.25 19.64 -0.67
N VAL A 11 30.99 19.94 -0.36
CA VAL A 11 30.28 19.52 0.89
C VAL A 11 30.65 20.34 2.14
N PRO A 12 29.64 20.94 2.84
CA PRO A 12 28.67 20.12 3.55
C PRO A 12 27.20 20.54 3.34
N PHE A 13 26.49 19.72 2.54
CA PHE A 13 25.06 19.45 2.73
C PHE A 13 24.78 18.68 4.05
N ILE A 14 25.59 18.90 5.09
CA ILE A 14 25.57 18.18 6.36
C ILE A 14 24.87 19.00 7.46
N LEU A 15 24.20 20.11 7.13
CA LEU A 15 23.48 20.94 8.12
C LEU A 15 22.03 21.29 7.71
N LEU A 16 21.38 20.46 6.91
CA LEU A 16 19.91 20.39 6.83
C LEU A 16 19.48 18.93 7.00
N GLY A 17 19.93 18.33 8.10
CA GLY A 17 19.27 17.16 8.66
C GLY A 17 17.89 17.58 9.15
N ASN A 18 16.90 17.52 8.27
CA ASN A 18 15.50 17.36 8.63
C ASN A 18 14.81 16.59 7.51
N ILE A 19 14.59 15.31 7.77
CA ILE A 19 13.41 14.56 7.33
C ILE A 19 13.37 14.33 5.81
N GLN A 20 14.12 13.32 5.37
CA GLN A 20 13.76 12.55 4.17
C GLN A 20 12.39 11.92 4.42
N GLU A 21 11.32 12.65 4.13
CA GLU A 21 10.07 12.04 3.70
C GLU A 21 10.20 11.94 2.17
N PRO A 22 10.43 10.75 1.58
CA PRO A 22 10.38 10.59 0.14
C PRO A 22 8.91 10.58 -0.31
N GLY A 23 8.23 11.70 -0.09
CA GLY A 23 6.91 11.97 -0.63
C GLY A 23 7.05 13.04 -1.69
N HIS A 24 6.55 12.75 -2.90
CA HIS A 24 6.21 13.73 -3.94
C HIS A 24 7.23 14.03 -5.05
N ALA A 25 8.00 13.05 -5.52
CA ALA A 25 8.66 13.12 -6.84
C ALA A 25 8.10 12.09 -7.85
N GLU A 26 6.83 11.72 -7.74
CA GLU A 26 6.14 10.79 -8.65
C GLU A 26 4.91 11.47 -9.30
N VAL A 27 5.15 12.53 -10.07
CA VAL A 27 4.16 13.11 -10.99
C VAL A 27 4.90 13.17 -12.32
N ILE A 28 4.69 12.26 -13.28
CA ILE A 28 3.77 12.50 -14.43
C ILE A 28 3.25 11.18 -15.06
N LEU A 29 3.65 9.98 -14.60
CA LEU A 29 3.10 8.72 -15.10
C LEU A 29 2.23 8.05 -14.03
N GLY A 30 0.91 8.25 -14.10
CA GLY A 30 -0.03 7.67 -13.15
C GLY A 30 0.22 6.16 -12.97
N LYS A 31 0.23 5.70 -11.71
CA LYS A 31 0.65 4.34 -11.31
C LYS A 31 0.11 3.26 -12.28
N PRO A 32 0.90 2.23 -12.61
CA PRO A 32 0.39 1.12 -13.39
C PRO A 32 -0.67 0.35 -12.60
N CYS A 33 -1.57 -0.33 -13.31
CA CYS A 33 -2.45 -1.29 -12.67
C CYS A 33 -1.62 -2.43 -12.07
N PRO A 34 -2.04 -2.98 -10.92
CA PRO A 34 -1.43 -4.18 -10.36
C PRO A 34 -1.55 -5.34 -11.35
N LYS A 35 -0.51 -6.15 -11.46
CA LYS A 35 -0.54 -7.41 -12.22
C LYS A 35 -0.69 -8.56 -11.23
N ILE A 36 -1.93 -8.90 -10.91
CA ILE A 36 -2.25 -9.98 -9.96
C ILE A 36 -2.73 -11.19 -10.77
N LYS A 37 -2.10 -12.33 -10.53
CA LYS A 37 -2.49 -13.63 -11.08
C LYS A 37 -2.95 -14.51 -9.92
N VAL A 38 -4.25 -14.67 -9.81
CA VAL A 38 -4.92 -15.55 -8.85
C VAL A 38 -5.81 -16.53 -9.59
N GLU A 39 -5.83 -17.78 -9.13
CA GLU A 39 -6.82 -18.78 -9.54
C GLU A 39 -8.13 -18.42 -8.83
N CYS A 40 -9.22 -18.25 -9.58
CA CYS A 40 -10.53 -17.97 -8.99
C CYS A 40 -11.49 -19.04 -9.50
N GLU A 41 -12.14 -19.72 -8.57
CA GLU A 41 -13.14 -20.76 -8.88
C GLU A 41 -14.45 -20.15 -9.39
N VAL A 42 -14.65 -18.85 -9.17
CA VAL A 42 -15.84 -18.11 -9.54
C VAL A 42 -15.54 -17.17 -10.70
N GLU A 43 -16.39 -17.22 -11.73
CA GLU A 43 -16.38 -16.27 -12.83
C GLU A 43 -16.81 -14.88 -12.33
N GLU A 44 -15.88 -13.93 -12.37
CA GLU A 44 -16.09 -12.57 -11.88
C GLU A 44 -16.64 -11.67 -13.01
N THR A 45 -17.74 -10.97 -12.75
CA THR A 45 -18.35 -10.09 -13.75
C THR A 45 -17.47 -8.86 -14.05
N ASP A 46 -17.35 -8.50 -15.32
CA ASP A 46 -16.75 -7.24 -15.74
C ASP A 46 -17.52 -6.04 -15.18
N GLN A 47 -16.87 -5.16 -14.42
CA GLN A 47 -17.46 -3.89 -13.98
C GLN A 47 -17.47 -2.83 -15.09
N CYS A 48 -16.60 -2.99 -16.10
CA CYS A 48 -16.41 -2.01 -17.16
C CYS A 48 -15.92 -2.70 -18.43
N THR A 49 -16.26 -2.15 -19.60
CA THR A 49 -15.77 -2.67 -20.87
C THR A 49 -14.67 -1.76 -21.42
N LYS A 50 -14.89 -0.45 -21.35
CA LYS A 50 -14.06 0.61 -21.91
C LYS A 50 -13.50 1.51 -20.80
N PRO A 51 -12.36 2.19 -21.02
CA PRO A 51 -11.78 3.10 -20.02
C PRO A 51 -12.74 4.19 -19.56
N ARG A 52 -13.58 4.71 -20.45
CA ARG A 52 -14.59 5.74 -20.17
C ARG A 52 -15.77 5.27 -19.32
N ASP A 53 -15.95 3.96 -19.18
CA ASP A 53 -17.01 3.41 -18.32
C ASP A 53 -16.61 3.53 -16.83
N CYS A 54 -15.33 3.81 -16.55
CA CYS A 54 -14.86 4.05 -15.20
C CYS A 54 -15.10 5.49 -14.76
N PRO A 55 -15.60 5.71 -13.52
CA PRO A 55 -15.71 7.04 -12.93
C PRO A 55 -14.37 7.79 -12.90
N GLU A 56 -14.45 9.11 -12.77
CA GLU A 56 -13.26 9.96 -12.72
C GLU A 56 -12.29 9.52 -11.61
N ASN A 57 -10.98 9.58 -11.91
CA ASN A 57 -9.87 9.09 -11.08
C ASN A 57 -9.76 7.56 -10.92
N MET A 58 -10.65 6.77 -11.53
CA MET A 58 -10.50 5.31 -11.61
C MET A 58 -9.87 4.89 -12.93
N LYS A 59 -9.01 3.86 -12.87
CA LYS A 59 -8.37 3.26 -14.03
C LYS A 59 -8.98 1.89 -14.30
N ARG A 60 -9.29 1.60 -15.56
CA ARG A 60 -9.64 0.25 -15.98
C ARG A 60 -8.43 -0.67 -15.83
N CYS A 61 -8.51 -1.65 -14.94
CA CYS A 61 -7.50 -2.66 -14.72
C CYS A 61 -8.00 -4.04 -15.15
N LEU A 62 -7.10 -4.80 -15.77
CA LEU A 62 -7.34 -6.18 -16.19
C LEU A 62 -6.79 -7.11 -15.10
N PHE A 63 -7.66 -7.93 -14.52
CA PHE A 63 -7.29 -8.95 -13.54
C PHE A 63 -7.37 -10.35 -14.19
N SER A 64 -7.04 -11.40 -13.43
CA SER A 64 -7.16 -12.79 -13.90
C SER A 64 -8.53 -13.07 -14.53
N HIS A 65 -9.60 -12.63 -13.86
CA HIS A 65 -10.98 -12.90 -14.26
C HIS A 65 -11.77 -11.59 -14.31
N GLY A 66 -11.62 -10.87 -15.42
CA GLY A 66 -12.44 -9.71 -15.74
C GLY A 66 -11.78 -8.35 -15.51
N LYS A 67 -12.57 -7.31 -15.78
CA LYS A 67 -12.17 -5.91 -15.91
C LYS A 67 -12.82 -5.08 -14.81
N LYS A 68 -12.02 -4.40 -14.00
CA LYS A 68 -12.52 -3.62 -12.86
C LYS A 68 -12.00 -2.18 -12.90
N CYS A 69 -12.79 -1.25 -12.38
CA CYS A 69 -12.37 0.15 -12.22
C CYS A 69 -11.67 0.30 -10.87
N LEU A 70 -10.37 0.58 -10.90
CA LEU A 70 -9.55 0.70 -9.70
C LEU A 70 -9.08 2.13 -9.51
N ASP A 71 -9.40 2.69 -8.35
CA ASP A 71 -8.76 3.90 -7.86
C ASP A 71 -7.36 3.55 -7.34
N LEU A 72 -6.32 3.91 -8.09
CA LEU A 72 -4.93 3.62 -7.76
C LEU A 72 -4.36 4.54 -6.67
N ARG A 73 -5.14 5.53 -6.23
CA ARG A 73 -4.84 6.39 -5.08
C ARG A 73 -5.46 5.82 -3.81
N LYS A 74 -6.55 5.04 -3.94
CA LYS A 74 -7.13 4.31 -2.81
C LYS A 74 -6.28 3.12 -2.43
N ILE A 75 -6.09 3.01 -1.13
CA ILE A 75 -5.33 1.95 -0.49
C ILE A 75 -6.31 1.17 0.35
N TYR A 76 -6.66 -0.04 -0.09
CA TYR A 76 -7.47 -0.94 0.72
C TYR A 76 -6.63 -1.51 1.85
N ALA A 77 -7.22 -1.67 3.03
CA ALA A 77 -6.55 -2.21 4.21
C ALA A 77 -7.20 -3.52 4.67
N VAL A 78 -6.39 -4.49 5.11
CA VAL A 78 -6.81 -5.82 5.58
C VAL A 78 -6.33 -6.02 7.01
N CYS A 79 -7.18 -6.55 7.87
CA CYS A 79 -6.85 -6.93 9.23
C CYS A 79 -6.20 -8.33 9.26
N HIS A 80 -4.96 -8.45 9.70
CA HIS A 80 -4.32 -9.74 9.96
C HIS A 80 -4.29 -10.02 11.46
N ARG A 81 -4.69 -11.23 11.87
CA ARG A 81 -4.45 -11.73 13.23
C ARG A 81 -3.05 -12.35 13.25
N ARG A 82 -2.06 -11.63 13.78
CA ARG A 82 -0.67 -12.10 13.89
C ARG A 82 -0.35 -12.49 15.33
N LEU A 83 0.40 -13.57 15.47
CA LEU A 83 1.01 -13.97 16.72
C LEU A 83 2.27 -13.12 16.93
N ALA A 84 2.26 -12.27 17.95
CA ALA A 84 3.41 -11.47 18.34
C ALA A 84 4.03 -12.07 19.61
N PRO A 85 5.36 -12.27 19.67
CA PRO A 85 6.05 -12.60 20.90
C PRO A 85 5.77 -11.54 21.98
N ALA A 86 5.62 -11.95 23.23
CA ALA A 86 5.59 -10.98 24.33
C ALA A 86 6.93 -10.22 24.39
N PRO A 87 6.93 -8.95 24.85
CA PRO A 87 8.15 -8.20 25.09
C PRO A 87 9.18 -8.98 25.91
N PRO A 88 10.49 -8.79 25.64
CA PRO A 88 11.56 -9.62 26.22
C PRO A 88 11.66 -9.55 27.75
N TYR A 89 11.08 -8.52 28.38
CA TYR A 89 11.07 -8.38 29.84
C TYR A 89 10.06 -9.28 30.57
N HIS A 90 9.24 -10.06 29.84
CA HIS A 90 8.37 -11.08 30.43
C HIS A 90 9.04 -12.46 30.36
N ALA A 91 9.74 -12.86 31.43
CA ALA A 91 10.25 -14.21 31.59
C ALA A 91 9.07 -15.21 31.59
N GLY A 92 9.03 -16.12 30.60
CA GLY A 92 7.89 -17.02 30.36
C GLY A 92 7.05 -16.66 29.12
N GLY A 93 7.67 -16.16 28.06
CA GLY A 93 7.07 -15.55 26.88
C GLY A 93 5.77 -16.20 26.37
N THR A 94 4.64 -15.56 26.66
CA THR A 94 3.34 -15.92 26.09
C THR A 94 3.21 -15.32 24.69
N ILE A 95 2.75 -16.10 23.70
CA ILE A 95 2.43 -15.57 22.38
C ILE A 95 1.13 -14.74 22.46
N LYS A 96 1.19 -13.45 22.15
CA LYS A 96 0.01 -12.57 22.12
C LYS A 96 -0.58 -12.52 20.72
N LYS A 97 -1.90 -12.67 20.61
CA LYS A 97 -2.62 -12.43 19.35
C LYS A 97 -2.82 -10.93 19.18
N THR A 98 -2.08 -10.33 18.25
CA THR A 98 -2.21 -8.92 17.87
C THR A 98 -2.95 -8.82 16.53
N LYS A 99 -3.61 -7.69 16.32
CA LYS A 99 -4.31 -7.42 15.07
C LYS A 99 -3.68 -6.21 14.42
N ILE A 100 -3.21 -6.39 13.19
CA ILE A 100 -2.55 -5.34 12.42
C ILE A 100 -3.28 -5.10 11.11
N CYS A 101 -3.32 -3.86 10.67
CA CYS A 101 -3.83 -3.50 9.34
C CYS A 101 -2.66 -3.42 8.37
N SER A 102 -2.80 -4.05 7.21
CA SER A 102 -1.84 -3.92 6.11
C SER A 102 -2.53 -3.40 4.86
N LYS A 103 -1.80 -2.63 4.05
CA LYS A 103 -2.28 -2.10 2.78
C LYS A 103 -2.20 -3.20 1.72
N PHE A 104 -3.26 -3.40 0.95
CA PHE A 104 -3.28 -4.35 -0.16
C PHE A 104 -4.07 -3.81 -1.35
N ILE A 105 -3.84 -4.40 -2.51
CA ILE A 105 -4.64 -4.12 -3.69
C ILE A 105 -5.54 -5.34 -3.91
N TYR A 106 -6.85 -5.14 -3.86
CA TYR A 106 -7.79 -6.21 -4.12
C TYR A 106 -7.64 -6.67 -5.57
N GLY A 107 -7.30 -7.95 -5.76
CA GLY A 107 -7.05 -8.58 -7.05
C GLY A 107 -8.31 -8.86 -7.87
N GLY A 108 -9.48 -8.41 -7.42
CA GLY A 108 -10.72 -8.55 -8.16
C GLY A 108 -11.46 -9.88 -7.98
N CYS A 109 -10.95 -10.83 -7.17
CA CYS A 109 -11.67 -12.06 -6.82
C CYS A 109 -11.40 -12.52 -5.38
N GLN A 110 -12.23 -13.43 -4.88
CA GLN A 110 -12.18 -13.97 -3.50
C GLN A 110 -12.20 -12.88 -2.41
N GLY A 111 -12.94 -11.80 -2.66
CA GLY A 111 -13.17 -10.76 -1.68
C GLY A 111 -13.89 -11.31 -0.45
N ASN A 112 -13.54 -10.81 0.72
CA ASN A 112 -14.25 -11.07 1.95
C ASN A 112 -14.47 -9.74 2.70
N SER A 113 -15.22 -9.77 3.79
CA SER A 113 -15.52 -8.57 4.58
C SER A 113 -14.30 -7.94 5.27
N ASN A 114 -13.12 -8.55 5.17
CA ASN A 114 -11.87 -8.04 5.71
C ASN A 114 -11.13 -7.14 4.70
N ASN A 115 -11.86 -6.19 4.10
CA ASN A 115 -11.35 -5.23 3.13
C ASN A 115 -11.94 -3.84 3.45
N PHE A 116 -11.08 -2.93 3.92
CA PHE A 116 -11.47 -1.61 4.38
C PHE A 116 -10.95 -0.52 3.44
N GLN A 117 -11.77 0.50 3.16
CA GLN A 117 -11.41 1.58 2.24
C GLN A 117 -10.27 2.47 2.75
N THR A 118 -10.03 2.50 4.06
CA THR A 118 -8.94 3.25 4.68
C THR A 118 -8.32 2.46 5.82
N GLU A 119 -7.05 2.78 6.11
CA GLU A 119 -6.34 2.23 7.26
C GLU A 119 -7.03 2.59 8.58
N ALA A 120 -7.59 3.80 8.71
CA ALA A 120 -8.32 4.20 9.90
C ALA A 120 -9.55 3.33 10.14
N ILE A 121 -10.36 3.06 9.10
CA ILE A 121 -11.52 2.16 9.19
C ILE A 121 -11.07 0.75 9.54
N CYS A 122 -9.96 0.28 8.94
CA CYS A 122 -9.38 -1.00 9.31
C CYS A 122 -9.00 -1.03 10.79
N LEU A 123 -8.24 -0.07 11.31
CA LEU A 123 -7.76 -0.07 12.69
C LEU A 123 -8.92 -0.06 13.70
N VAL A 124 -9.95 0.73 13.46
CA VAL A 124 -11.14 0.80 14.32
C VAL A 124 -11.90 -0.53 14.30
N THR A 125 -12.10 -1.10 13.12
CA THR A 125 -12.88 -2.35 12.98
C THR A 125 -12.07 -3.56 13.48
N CYS A 126 -10.79 -3.64 13.11
CA CYS A 126 -9.84 -4.69 13.44
C CYS A 126 -9.66 -4.83 14.96
N LYS A 127 -9.66 -3.72 15.71
CA LYS A 127 -9.66 -3.74 17.19
C LYS A 127 -10.94 -4.33 17.81
N LYS A 128 -12.09 -4.19 17.15
CA LYS A 128 -13.40 -4.63 17.65
C LYS A 128 -13.74 -6.10 17.40
N TYR A 129 -13.10 -6.75 16.42
CA TYR A 129 -13.28 -8.18 16.24
C TYR A 129 -12.80 -8.89 17.52
N HIS A 130 -13.70 -9.54 18.26
CA HIS A 130 -13.35 -10.38 19.40
C HIS A 130 -12.73 -11.72 18.92
#